data_AF-A0A914UWK6-F1
#
_entry.id   AF-A0A914UWK6-F1
#
_cell.length_a   1.000
_cell.length_b   1.000
_cell.length_c   1.000
_cell.angle_alpha   90.00
_cell.angle_beta   90.00
_cell.angle_gamma   90.00
#
_symmetry.space_group_name_H-M   'P 1'
#
loop_
_entity.id
_entity.type
_entity.pdbx_description
1 polymer ?
#
loop_
_entity_poly.entity_id
_entity_poly.type
_entity_poly.pdbx_seq_one_letter_code
_entity_poly.pdbx_strand_id
1 'polypeptide(L)'
;LSNISLPLTKGSLAEVEADEDDSQDSSTPAVGRQSSSMLSQEQFDREARIVINYSKLNEDLKEIEDDEDIKKTVEKINKEVQEAINAISRVNAPNMKANERMEIVKEREAETTEEFELARKKARRARQNFERAKTERYRKFQECFEPVSMKIDEIYKQLSRNESAQAFLGPENMEEPYLEGVSYNCVAPGKRFRPMDNLSGGEKTVAALALLFAIHSRNPSPFFVLDEIDAALDNTNISKVAAFIREQSESNMQVIVISLKEEFYNRSEALVGIYPE
;
A
#
# COMPACT_ATOMS: atom_id res chain seq x y z
N LEU A 1 -40.50 -46.63 5.83
CA LEU A 1 -41.72 -46.08 6.45
C LEU A 1 -41.89 -46.51 7.92
N SER A 2 -41.07 -47.44 8.42
CA SER A 2 -41.11 -47.99 9.80
C SER A 2 -40.70 -47.05 10.94
N ASN A 3 -40.43 -45.76 10.68
CA ASN A 3 -40.01 -44.77 11.71
C ASN A 3 -40.91 -43.52 11.74
N ILE A 4 -42.09 -43.56 11.10
CA ILE A 4 -43.04 -42.44 11.14
C ILE A 4 -43.97 -42.66 12.33
N SER A 5 -43.78 -41.88 13.39
CA SER A 5 -44.72 -41.84 14.52
C SER A 5 -46.01 -41.19 14.06
N LEU A 6 -47.09 -41.98 14.00
CA LEU A 6 -48.42 -41.45 13.74
C LEU A 6 -48.84 -40.56 14.93
N PRO A 7 -49.47 -39.39 14.68
CA PRO A 7 -49.96 -38.54 15.76
C PRO A 7 -51.21 -39.20 16.35
N LEU A 8 -51.10 -39.77 17.55
CA LEU A 8 -52.21 -40.39 18.27
C LEU A 8 -52.69 -39.48 19.41
N THR A 9 -54.00 -39.43 19.61
CA THR A 9 -54.65 -38.69 20.71
C THR A 9 -54.86 -39.61 21.92
N LYS A 10 -55.16 -40.89 21.68
CA LYS A 10 -55.29 -41.99 22.66
C LYS A 10 -54.98 -43.34 21.99
N GLY A 11 -54.51 -44.32 22.76
CA GLY A 11 -54.17 -45.69 22.31
C GLY A 11 -52.71 -45.84 21.82
N SER A 12 -52.28 -47.08 21.62
CA SER A 12 -50.97 -47.44 21.04
C SER A 12 -51.15 -48.44 19.90
N LEU A 13 -50.40 -48.28 18.79
CA LEU A 13 -50.44 -49.24 17.68
C LEU A 13 -50.01 -50.66 18.11
N ALA A 14 -49.20 -50.77 19.17
CA ALA A 14 -48.77 -52.06 19.72
C ALA A 14 -49.90 -52.88 20.35
N GLU A 15 -51.07 -52.27 20.63
CA GLU A 15 -52.23 -52.97 21.20
C GLU A 15 -53.08 -53.71 20.15
N VAL A 16 -52.81 -53.48 18.85
CA VAL A 16 -53.53 -54.09 17.71
C VAL A 16 -52.72 -55.19 17.03
N GLU A 17 -51.39 -55.14 17.05
CA GLU A 17 -50.51 -56.14 16.41
C GLU A 17 -50.44 -57.50 17.13
N ALA A 18 -51.08 -57.67 18.29
CA ALA A 18 -50.90 -58.83 19.16
C ALA A 18 -51.49 -60.17 18.65
N ASP A 19 -52.24 -60.19 17.54
CA ASP A 19 -53.01 -61.38 17.10
C ASP A 19 -52.57 -61.98 15.75
N GLU A 20 -51.57 -61.44 15.04
CA GLU A 20 -51.09 -62.07 13.78
C GLU A 20 -50.21 -63.32 14.00
N ASP A 21 -49.64 -63.51 15.20
CA ASP A 21 -48.67 -64.60 15.45
C ASP A 21 -49.27 -65.90 16.03
N ASP A 22 -50.57 -65.94 16.39
CA ASP A 22 -51.13 -67.07 17.17
C ASP A 22 -52.07 -68.01 16.37
N SER A 23 -52.01 -68.01 15.04
CA SER A 23 -52.82 -68.91 14.18
C SER A 23 -52.04 -69.96 13.38
N GLN A 24 -50.93 -70.45 13.93
CA GLN A 24 -50.36 -71.75 13.54
C GLN A 24 -49.82 -72.49 14.78
N ASP A 25 -50.67 -73.19 15.52
CA ASP A 25 -50.60 -74.67 15.59
C ASP A 25 -51.72 -75.27 16.47
N SER A 26 -52.04 -76.52 16.15
CA SER A 26 -52.78 -77.52 16.93
C SER A 26 -54.29 -77.70 16.69
N SER A 27 -54.62 -78.98 16.64
CA SER A 27 -55.67 -79.65 15.88
C SER A 27 -56.81 -80.21 16.75
N THR A 28 -58.00 -80.35 16.13
CA THR A 28 -59.16 -81.27 16.44
C THR A 28 -60.21 -80.83 17.49
N PRO A 29 -61.50 -81.27 17.41
CA PRO A 29 -62.54 -80.50 16.71
C PRO A 29 -63.85 -80.26 17.49
N ALA A 30 -64.62 -79.29 16.99
CA ALA A 30 -66.09 -79.17 17.03
C ALA A 30 -66.82 -79.13 18.40
N VAL A 31 -67.08 -77.91 18.91
CA VAL A 31 -68.41 -77.47 19.40
C VAL A 31 -68.52 -75.95 19.22
N GLY A 32 -69.63 -75.46 18.65
CA GLY A 32 -70.12 -74.10 18.91
C GLY A 32 -69.80 -73.03 17.88
N ARG A 33 -70.69 -72.87 16.88
CA ARG A 33 -70.80 -71.76 15.91
C ARG A 33 -71.12 -70.38 16.55
N GLN A 34 -70.58 -70.05 17.73
CA GLN A 34 -70.85 -68.80 18.45
C GLN A 34 -69.59 -67.97 18.78
N SER A 35 -68.37 -68.44 18.48
CA SER A 35 -67.13 -67.76 18.90
C SER A 35 -66.54 -66.78 17.88
N SER A 36 -66.95 -66.82 16.61
CA SER A 36 -66.40 -65.92 15.58
C SER A 36 -66.88 -64.48 15.73
N SER A 37 -68.04 -64.26 16.39
CA SER A 37 -68.56 -62.91 16.65
C SER A 37 -67.90 -62.22 17.83
N MET A 38 -67.39 -62.96 18.83
CA MET A 38 -66.71 -62.36 20.00
C MET A 38 -65.27 -61.94 19.70
N LEU A 39 -64.52 -62.75 18.94
CA LEU A 39 -63.14 -62.41 18.53
C LEU A 39 -63.10 -61.16 17.65
N SER A 40 -64.07 -61.05 16.73
CA SER A 40 -64.22 -59.84 15.91
C SER A 40 -64.61 -58.64 16.77
N GLN A 41 -65.50 -58.79 17.75
CA GLN A 41 -65.87 -57.71 18.68
C GLN A 41 -64.70 -57.21 19.52
N GLU A 42 -63.85 -58.10 20.04
CA GLU A 42 -62.68 -57.69 20.81
C GLU A 42 -61.63 -56.97 19.96
N GLN A 43 -61.45 -57.38 18.70
CA GLN A 43 -60.60 -56.65 17.76
C GLN A 43 -61.15 -55.25 17.47
N PHE A 44 -62.45 -55.12 17.19
CA PHE A 44 -63.10 -53.82 16.98
C PHE A 44 -63.00 -52.93 18.23
N ASP A 45 -63.13 -53.49 19.43
CA ASP A 45 -63.02 -52.76 20.70
C ASP A 45 -61.59 -52.30 21.02
N ARG A 46 -60.56 -52.94 20.44
CA ARG A 46 -59.15 -52.51 20.54
C ARG A 46 -58.84 -51.44 19.49
N GLU A 47 -59.28 -51.64 18.24
CA GLU A 47 -59.13 -50.65 17.17
C GLU A 47 -59.86 -49.34 17.50
N ALA A 48 -61.05 -49.41 18.12
CA ALA A 48 -61.83 -48.24 18.55
C ALA A 48 -61.14 -47.40 19.65
N ARG A 49 -60.12 -47.93 20.33
CA ARG A 49 -59.33 -47.18 21.33
C ARG A 49 -58.23 -46.33 20.71
N ILE A 50 -57.87 -46.61 19.45
CA ILE A 50 -56.87 -45.83 18.71
C ILE A 50 -57.57 -44.64 18.08
N VAL A 51 -57.33 -43.45 18.65
CA VAL A 51 -57.87 -42.20 18.12
C VAL A 51 -56.74 -41.41 17.48
N ILE A 52 -56.68 -41.42 16.16
CA ILE A 52 -55.67 -40.67 15.39
C ILE A 52 -55.96 -39.16 15.51
N ASN A 53 -54.90 -38.39 15.75
CA ASN A 53 -54.98 -36.94 15.90
C ASN A 53 -54.81 -36.26 14.53
N TYR A 54 -55.93 -35.86 13.94
CA TYR A 54 -55.98 -35.16 12.65
C TYR A 54 -55.86 -33.63 12.76
N SER A 55 -55.56 -33.06 13.93
CA SER A 55 -55.47 -31.60 14.13
C SER A 55 -54.46 -30.90 13.21
N LYS A 56 -53.42 -31.61 12.79
CA LYS A 56 -52.36 -31.10 11.90
C LYS A 56 -52.67 -31.29 10.41
N LEU A 57 -53.77 -31.94 10.07
CA LEU A 57 -54.22 -32.12 8.70
C LEU A 57 -55.03 -30.88 8.27
N ASN A 58 -54.80 -30.37 7.06
CA ASN A 58 -55.59 -29.28 6.50
C ASN A 58 -57.07 -29.69 6.37
N GLU A 59 -57.98 -28.73 6.54
CA GLU A 59 -59.43 -29.01 6.52
C GLU A 59 -59.91 -29.59 5.19
N ASP A 60 -59.34 -29.14 4.07
CA ASP A 60 -59.60 -29.66 2.73
C ASP A 60 -59.33 -31.17 2.57
N LEU A 61 -58.49 -31.76 3.42
CA LEU A 61 -58.15 -33.19 3.42
C LEU A 61 -59.01 -34.00 4.40
N LYS A 62 -59.78 -33.33 5.27
CA LYS A 62 -60.71 -33.95 6.23
C LYS A 62 -62.12 -34.12 5.65
N GLU A 63 -62.44 -33.35 4.62
CA GLU A 63 -63.76 -33.31 3.97
C GLU A 63 -63.90 -34.28 2.79
N ILE A 64 -62.88 -35.10 2.52
CA ILE A 64 -62.89 -36.07 1.41
C ILE A 64 -63.49 -37.38 1.92
N GLU A 65 -64.73 -37.67 1.52
CA GLU A 65 -65.48 -38.86 1.96
C GLU A 65 -65.46 -40.02 0.94
N ASP A 66 -65.07 -39.77 -0.32
CA ASP A 66 -65.03 -40.78 -1.39
C ASP A 66 -63.66 -41.49 -1.46
N ASP A 67 -63.66 -42.82 -1.35
CA ASP A 67 -62.46 -43.69 -1.39
C ASP A 67 -61.64 -43.50 -2.68
N GLU A 68 -62.28 -43.20 -3.81
CA GLU A 68 -61.58 -42.91 -5.08
C GLU A 68 -60.79 -41.60 -5.01
N ASP A 69 -61.33 -40.58 -4.37
CA ASP A 69 -60.71 -39.26 -4.26
C ASP A 69 -59.64 -39.22 -3.17
N ILE A 70 -59.79 -40.04 -2.12
CA ILE A 70 -58.73 -40.31 -1.14
C ILE A 70 -57.51 -40.92 -1.86
N LYS A 71 -57.72 -41.96 -2.71
CA LYS A 71 -56.63 -42.60 -3.45
C LYS A 71 -55.91 -41.63 -4.39
N LYS A 72 -56.64 -40.82 -5.16
CA LYS A 72 -56.05 -39.81 -6.06
C LYS A 72 -55.23 -38.76 -5.30
N THR A 73 -55.72 -38.33 -4.13
CA THR A 73 -55.03 -37.35 -3.29
C THR A 73 -53.75 -37.93 -2.68
N VAL A 74 -53.80 -39.18 -2.21
CA VAL A 74 -52.62 -39.91 -1.72
C VAL A 74 -51.59 -40.11 -2.83
N GLU A 75 -52.00 -40.46 -4.05
CA GLU A 75 -51.10 -40.58 -5.20
C GLU A 75 -50.43 -39.23 -5.54
N LYS A 76 -51.19 -38.13 -5.51
CA LYS A 76 -50.66 -36.79 -5.74
C LYS A 76 -49.63 -36.39 -4.68
N ILE A 77 -49.95 -36.58 -3.39
CA ILE A 77 -49.03 -36.28 -2.28
C ILE A 77 -47.77 -37.15 -2.38
N ASN A 78 -47.92 -38.44 -2.68
CA ASN A 78 -46.77 -39.33 -2.88
C ASN A 78 -45.90 -38.87 -4.05
N LYS A 79 -46.51 -38.41 -5.15
CA LYS A 79 -45.77 -37.85 -6.29
C LYS A 79 -45.00 -36.59 -5.90
N GLU A 80 -45.62 -35.67 -5.17
CA GLU A 80 -44.96 -34.46 -4.65
C GLU A 80 -43.80 -34.80 -3.70
N VAL A 81 -43.98 -35.80 -2.83
CA VAL A 81 -42.92 -36.32 -1.95
C VAL A 81 -41.78 -36.93 -2.77
N GLN A 82 -42.07 -37.73 -3.80
CA GLN A 82 -41.04 -38.30 -4.68
C GLN A 82 -40.31 -37.24 -5.49
N GLU A 83 -41.00 -36.22 -5.97
CA GLU A 83 -40.39 -35.07 -6.65
C GLU A 83 -39.47 -34.28 -5.70
N ALA A 84 -39.88 -34.06 -4.45
CA ALA A 84 -39.06 -33.43 -3.42
C ALA A 84 -37.83 -34.28 -3.06
N ILE A 85 -37.98 -35.60 -2.90
CA ILE A 85 -36.86 -36.51 -2.66
C ILE A 85 -35.88 -36.50 -3.83
N ASN A 86 -36.39 -36.51 -5.08
CA ASN A 86 -35.56 -36.44 -6.28
C ASN A 86 -34.88 -35.07 -6.43
N ALA A 87 -35.52 -33.98 -6.00
CA ALA A 87 -34.90 -32.66 -5.97
C ALA A 87 -33.77 -32.61 -4.93
N ILE A 88 -33.98 -33.18 -3.75
CA ILE A 88 -32.96 -33.27 -2.70
C ILE A 88 -31.81 -34.17 -3.13
N SER A 89 -32.06 -35.29 -3.83
CA SER A 89 -31.01 -36.19 -4.30
C SER A 89 -30.18 -35.62 -5.45
N ARG A 90 -30.75 -34.70 -6.25
CA ARG A 90 -30.01 -33.93 -7.28
C ARG A 90 -29.08 -32.88 -6.68
N VAL A 91 -29.38 -32.38 -5.48
CA VAL A 91 -28.47 -31.51 -4.74
C VAL A 91 -27.43 -32.41 -4.07
N ASN A 92 -26.15 -32.24 -4.41
CA ASN A 92 -25.07 -32.94 -3.73
C ASN A 92 -25.23 -32.81 -2.20
N ALA A 93 -24.87 -33.88 -1.47
CA ALA A 93 -25.02 -33.93 -0.01
C ALA A 93 -24.57 -32.60 0.64
N PRO A 94 -25.40 -31.99 1.51
CA PRO A 94 -25.11 -30.69 2.07
C PRO A 94 -23.73 -30.70 2.72
N ASN A 95 -22.85 -29.79 2.27
CA ASN A 95 -21.50 -29.69 2.78
C ASN A 95 -21.57 -29.12 4.21
N MET A 96 -21.64 -30.01 5.20
CA MET A 96 -21.76 -29.62 6.61
C MET A 96 -20.56 -28.80 7.11
N LYS A 97 -19.41 -28.87 6.41
CA LYS A 97 -18.22 -28.07 6.70
C LYS A 97 -18.21 -26.70 6.01
N ALA A 98 -19.24 -26.37 5.22
CA ALA A 98 -19.31 -25.08 4.51
C ALA A 98 -19.39 -23.90 5.48
N ASN A 99 -20.17 -24.03 6.57
CA ASN A 99 -20.26 -22.99 7.59
C ASN A 99 -18.93 -22.78 8.32
N GLU A 100 -18.25 -23.85 8.71
CA GLU A 100 -16.91 -23.78 9.34
C GLU A 100 -15.89 -23.12 8.41
N ARG A 101 -15.85 -23.52 7.12
CA ARG A 101 -14.96 -22.90 6.13
C ARG A 101 -15.28 -21.43 5.89
N MET A 102 -16.56 -21.06 5.90
CA MET A 102 -17.00 -19.68 5.74
C MET A 102 -16.48 -18.82 6.90
N GLU A 103 -16.58 -19.30 8.14
CA GLU A 103 -16.06 -18.57 9.30
C GLU A 103 -14.54 -18.41 9.27
N ILE A 104 -13.79 -19.46 8.89
CA ILE A 104 -12.32 -19.38 8.73
C ILE A 104 -11.94 -18.35 7.65
N VAL A 105 -12.67 -18.31 6.53
CA VAL A 105 -12.41 -17.35 5.45
C VAL A 105 -12.72 -15.92 5.91
N LYS A 106 -13.82 -15.71 6.63
CA LYS A 106 -14.17 -14.39 7.19
C LYS A 106 -13.14 -13.89 8.19
N GLU A 107 -12.67 -14.76 9.09
CA GLU A 107 -11.62 -14.41 10.06
C GLU A 107 -10.34 -13.99 9.34
N ARG A 108 -9.89 -14.80 8.36
CA ARG A 108 -8.71 -14.48 7.56
C ARG A 108 -8.88 -13.20 6.73
N GLU A 109 -10.07 -12.95 6.20
CA GLU A 109 -10.39 -11.71 5.49
C GLU A 109 -10.29 -10.50 6.43
N ALA A 110 -10.83 -10.61 7.64
CA ALA A 110 -10.76 -9.56 8.64
C ALA A 110 -9.31 -9.24 9.04
N GLU A 111 -8.50 -10.27 9.33
CA GLU A 111 -7.07 -10.13 9.65
C GLU A 111 -6.31 -9.46 8.50
N THR A 112 -6.50 -9.93 7.27
CA THR A 112 -5.82 -9.37 6.08
C THR A 112 -6.24 -7.92 5.84
N THR A 113 -7.51 -7.59 6.05
CA THR A 113 -8.03 -6.23 5.91
C THR A 113 -7.41 -5.30 6.95
N GLU A 114 -7.28 -5.76 8.20
CA GLU A 114 -6.62 -4.99 9.25
C GLU A 114 -5.15 -4.75 8.94
N GLU A 115 -4.41 -5.78 8.51
CA GLU A 115 -3.00 -5.65 8.11
C GLU A 115 -2.85 -4.65 6.95
N PHE A 116 -3.73 -4.73 5.95
CA PHE A 116 -3.72 -3.81 4.82
C PHE A 116 -3.97 -2.36 5.27
N GLU A 117 -4.94 -2.12 6.15
CA GLU A 117 -5.21 -0.79 6.68
C GLU A 117 -4.05 -0.23 7.52
N LEU A 118 -3.36 -1.07 8.29
CA LEU A 118 -2.15 -0.70 9.02
C LEU A 118 -1.00 -0.35 8.05
N ALA A 119 -0.77 -1.18 7.03
CA ALA A 119 0.23 -0.93 6.00
C ALA A 119 -0.06 0.37 5.23
N ARG A 120 -1.33 0.62 4.90
CA ARG A 120 -1.79 1.85 4.23
C ARG A 120 -1.55 3.09 5.09
N LYS A 121 -1.86 3.02 6.40
CA LYS A 121 -1.56 4.10 7.35
C LYS A 121 -0.05 4.36 7.45
N LYS A 122 0.77 3.31 7.50
CA LYS A 122 2.24 3.42 7.53
C LYS A 122 2.78 4.07 6.26
N ALA A 123 2.32 3.63 5.08
CA ALA A 123 2.70 4.21 3.80
C ALA A 123 2.31 5.70 3.70
N ARG A 124 1.12 6.07 4.17
CA ARG A 124 0.67 7.47 4.20
C ARG A 124 1.57 8.34 5.09
N ARG A 125 1.93 7.86 6.28
CA ARG A 125 2.87 8.56 7.19
C ARG A 125 4.26 8.69 6.57
N ALA A 126 4.77 7.62 5.95
CA ALA A 126 6.06 7.64 5.27
C ALA A 126 6.07 8.67 4.12
N ARG A 127 5.01 8.70 3.30
CA ARG A 127 4.85 9.70 2.24
C ARG A 127 4.81 11.12 2.78
N GLN A 128 4.05 11.39 3.84
CA GLN A 128 4.00 12.72 4.45
C GLN A 128 5.37 13.16 4.99
N ASN A 129 6.10 12.26 5.63
CA ASN A 129 7.45 12.54 6.12
C ASN A 129 8.43 12.82 4.97
N PHE A 130 8.32 12.06 3.87
CA PHE A 130 9.11 12.27 2.67
C PHE A 130 8.83 13.65 2.05
N GLU A 131 7.57 14.02 1.86
CA GLU A 131 7.22 15.35 1.31
C GLU A 131 7.78 16.48 2.19
N ARG A 132 7.63 16.36 3.52
CA ARG A 132 8.21 17.35 4.44
C ARG A 132 9.72 17.46 4.31
N ALA A 133 10.42 16.33 4.22
CA ALA A 133 11.88 16.30 4.03
C ALA A 133 12.29 16.88 2.67
N LYS A 134 11.54 16.58 1.61
CA LYS A 134 11.74 17.12 0.25
C LYS A 134 11.61 18.64 0.24
N THR A 135 10.55 19.19 0.84
CA THR A 135 10.34 20.64 0.95
C THR A 135 11.46 21.32 1.74
N GLU A 136 11.85 20.77 2.90
CA GLU A 136 12.93 21.35 3.70
C GLU A 136 14.29 21.29 2.99
N ARG A 137 14.58 20.19 2.28
CA ARG A 137 15.78 20.07 1.45
C ARG A 137 15.81 21.14 0.36
N TYR A 138 14.71 21.32 -0.37
CA TYR A 138 14.60 22.32 -1.43
C TYR A 138 14.76 23.74 -0.87
N ARG A 139 14.08 24.06 0.23
CA ARG A 139 14.20 25.36 0.91
C ARG A 139 15.65 25.68 1.28
N LYS A 140 16.34 24.75 1.94
CA LYS A 140 17.76 24.92 2.33
C LYS A 140 18.69 25.04 1.14
N PHE A 141 18.42 24.32 0.05
CA PHE A 141 19.17 24.46 -1.19
C PHE A 141 19.02 25.88 -1.74
N GLN A 142 17.78 26.37 -1.90
CA GLN A 142 17.52 27.71 -2.44
C GLN A 142 18.13 28.82 -1.57
N GLU A 143 18.04 28.70 -0.24
CA GLU A 143 18.62 29.66 0.72
C GLU A 143 20.14 29.79 0.63
N CYS A 144 20.82 28.75 0.12
CA CYS A 144 22.26 28.76 -0.12
C CYS A 144 22.58 29.16 -1.56
N PHE A 145 21.82 28.64 -2.52
CA PHE A 145 22.10 28.75 -3.95
C PHE A 145 21.77 30.14 -4.51
N GLU A 146 20.61 30.71 -4.15
CA GLU A 146 20.13 31.99 -4.69
C GLU A 146 21.13 33.13 -4.46
N PRO A 147 21.67 33.35 -3.23
CA PRO A 147 22.61 34.45 -3.01
C PRO A 147 23.92 34.28 -3.78
N VAL A 148 24.39 33.03 -3.93
CA VAL A 148 25.61 32.72 -4.70
C VAL A 148 25.39 32.98 -6.18
N SER A 149 24.25 32.55 -6.72
CA SER A 149 23.84 32.82 -8.11
C SER A 149 23.70 34.31 -8.41
N MET A 150 23.18 35.11 -7.47
CA MET A 150 23.08 36.56 -7.65
C MET A 150 24.43 37.27 -7.60
N LYS A 151 25.40 36.76 -6.83
CA LYS A 151 26.72 37.40 -6.64
C LYS A 151 27.79 36.97 -7.64
N ILE A 152 27.63 35.81 -8.28
CA ILE A 152 28.66 35.26 -9.18
C ILE A 152 29.01 36.19 -10.35
N ASP A 153 28.02 36.84 -10.96
CA ASP A 153 28.22 37.73 -12.11
C ASP A 153 28.99 39.00 -11.72
N GLU A 154 28.59 39.62 -10.59
CA GLU A 154 29.24 40.81 -10.03
C GLU A 154 30.72 40.52 -9.71
N ILE A 155 31.00 39.42 -9.02
CA ILE A 155 32.36 39.02 -8.64
C ILE A 155 33.20 38.69 -9.87
N TYR A 156 32.64 38.00 -10.86
CA TYR A 156 33.36 37.66 -12.09
C TYR A 156 33.73 38.91 -12.92
N LYS A 157 32.84 39.91 -12.99
CA LYS A 157 33.13 41.21 -13.61
C LYS A 157 34.25 41.97 -12.87
N GLN A 158 34.23 41.96 -11.53
CA GLN A 158 35.27 42.58 -10.71
C GLN A 158 36.63 41.90 -10.91
N LEU A 159 36.69 40.56 -10.88
CA LEU A 159 37.92 39.79 -11.10
C LEU A 159 38.49 39.97 -12.51
N SER A 160 37.64 39.98 -13.54
CA SER A 160 38.05 40.19 -14.92
C SER A 160 38.38 41.65 -15.25
N ARG A 161 37.96 42.58 -14.36
CA ARG A 161 37.94 44.04 -14.56
C ARG A 161 37.31 44.44 -15.89
N ASN A 162 36.18 43.82 -16.22
CA ASN A 162 35.50 44.03 -17.48
C ASN A 162 33.98 43.85 -17.36
N GLU A 163 33.23 44.92 -17.64
CA GLU A 163 31.76 44.92 -17.60
C GLU A 163 31.10 44.01 -18.65
N SER A 164 31.83 43.68 -19.73
CA SER A 164 31.34 42.77 -20.78
C SER A 164 31.49 41.29 -20.39
N ALA A 165 32.21 40.98 -19.30
CA ALA A 165 32.29 39.63 -18.78
C ALA A 165 30.98 39.26 -18.09
N GLN A 166 30.55 38.02 -18.21
CA GLN A 166 29.34 37.55 -17.55
C GLN A 166 29.54 36.14 -16.99
N ALA A 167 28.89 35.84 -15.87
CA ALA A 167 28.87 34.50 -15.30
C ALA A 167 27.46 34.11 -14.89
N PHE A 168 27.05 32.90 -15.23
CA PHE A 168 25.72 32.36 -14.96
C PHE A 168 25.85 31.04 -14.22
N LEU A 169 25.12 30.92 -13.11
CA LEU A 169 25.03 29.72 -12.30
C LEU A 169 23.55 29.33 -12.16
N GLY A 170 23.19 28.13 -12.58
CA GLY A 170 21.80 27.68 -12.53
C GLY A 170 21.66 26.17 -12.43
N PRO A 171 20.69 25.64 -11.67
CA PRO A 171 20.42 24.21 -11.65
C PRO A 171 19.90 23.77 -13.02
N GLU A 172 20.28 22.57 -13.46
CA GLU A 172 19.78 22.01 -14.72
C GLU A 172 18.27 21.70 -14.63
N ASN A 173 17.82 21.28 -13.45
CA ASN A 173 16.41 21.07 -13.13
C ASN A 173 15.93 22.04 -12.04
N MET A 174 14.99 22.92 -12.38
CA MET A 174 14.44 23.92 -11.44
C MET A 174 13.50 23.32 -10.38
N GLU A 175 12.80 22.21 -10.68
CA GLU A 175 11.85 21.61 -9.73
C GLU A 175 12.57 20.71 -8.71
N GLU A 176 13.55 19.94 -9.17
CA GLU A 176 14.32 19.01 -8.36
C GLU A 176 15.83 19.21 -8.60
N PRO A 177 16.43 20.29 -8.08
CA PRO A 177 17.83 20.68 -8.34
C PRO A 177 18.88 19.70 -7.78
N TYR A 178 18.42 18.63 -7.13
CA TYR A 178 19.25 17.56 -6.57
C TYR A 178 19.25 16.28 -7.40
N LEU A 179 18.43 16.19 -8.46
CA LEU A 179 18.46 15.07 -9.39
C LEU A 179 19.57 15.24 -10.43
N GLU A 180 19.84 16.48 -10.80
CA GLU A 180 20.77 16.87 -11.85
C GLU A 180 21.87 17.80 -11.32
N GLY A 181 22.77 18.20 -12.21
CA GLY A 181 23.88 19.06 -11.86
C GLY A 181 23.50 20.53 -11.75
N VAL A 182 24.51 21.34 -11.47
CA VAL A 182 24.45 22.79 -11.60
C VAL A 182 25.28 23.16 -12.82
N SER A 183 24.66 23.88 -13.74
CA SER A 183 25.34 24.46 -14.89
C SER A 183 26.06 25.74 -14.47
N TYR A 184 27.37 25.80 -14.78
CA TYR A 184 28.19 26.99 -14.58
C TYR A 184 28.80 27.42 -15.90
N ASN A 185 28.41 28.60 -16.37
CA ASN A 185 28.79 29.12 -17.69
C ASN A 185 29.36 30.52 -17.56
N CYS A 186 30.42 30.81 -18.30
CA CYS A 186 31.08 32.11 -18.28
C CYS A 186 31.27 32.66 -19.70
N VAL A 187 31.16 33.99 -19.82
CA VAL A 187 31.48 34.75 -21.01
C VAL A 187 32.72 35.58 -20.71
N ALA A 188 33.85 35.16 -21.26
CA ALA A 188 35.08 35.94 -21.19
C ALA A 188 34.99 37.19 -22.09
N PRO A 189 35.72 38.28 -21.76
CA PRO A 189 35.69 39.52 -22.54
C PRO A 189 35.94 39.30 -24.03
N GLY A 190 35.03 39.79 -24.87
CA GLY A 190 35.14 39.71 -26.33
C GLY A 190 34.92 38.31 -26.93
N LYS A 191 34.50 37.32 -26.13
CA LYS A 191 34.19 35.95 -26.59
C LYS A 191 32.70 35.65 -26.49
N ARG A 192 32.26 34.63 -27.24
CA ARG A 192 30.89 34.10 -27.17
C ARG A 192 30.73 33.21 -25.93
N PHE A 193 29.47 33.02 -25.52
CA PHE A 193 29.08 32.09 -24.46
C PHE A 193 29.65 30.70 -24.69
N ARG A 194 30.35 30.16 -23.70
CA ARG A 194 30.94 28.81 -23.72
C ARG A 194 30.75 28.13 -22.36
N PRO A 195 30.51 26.81 -22.34
CA PRO A 195 30.55 26.05 -21.11
C PRO A 195 31.97 26.06 -20.52
N MET A 196 32.08 25.90 -19.21
CA MET A 196 33.34 25.97 -18.45
C MET A 196 34.44 25.09 -19.07
N ASP A 197 34.10 23.89 -19.55
CA ASP A 197 35.04 22.94 -20.14
C ASP A 197 35.80 23.49 -21.36
N ASN A 198 35.19 24.43 -22.08
CA ASN A 198 35.71 25.02 -23.32
C ASN A 198 36.47 26.34 -23.10
N LEU A 199 36.70 26.74 -21.85
CA LEU A 199 37.52 27.91 -21.48
C LEU A 199 39.02 27.57 -21.47
N SER A 200 39.87 28.58 -21.65
CA SER A 200 41.32 28.43 -21.47
C SER A 200 41.68 28.19 -20.00
N GLY A 201 42.87 27.65 -19.72
CA GLY A 201 43.29 27.35 -18.33
C GLY A 201 43.25 28.56 -17.40
N GLY A 202 43.68 29.73 -17.88
CA GLY A 202 43.59 30.98 -17.12
C GLY A 202 42.15 31.45 -16.88
N GLU A 203 41.29 31.36 -17.90
CA GLU A 203 39.86 31.69 -17.76
C GLU A 203 39.15 30.75 -16.78
N LYS A 204 39.45 29.45 -16.82
CA LYS A 204 38.95 28.46 -15.85
C LYS A 204 39.36 28.82 -14.44
N THR A 205 40.59 29.28 -14.24
CA THR A 205 41.10 29.67 -12.92
C THR A 205 40.38 30.90 -12.39
N VAL A 206 40.17 31.94 -13.22
CA VAL A 206 39.42 33.14 -12.83
C VAL A 206 37.97 32.81 -12.51
N ALA A 207 37.32 31.97 -13.32
CA ALA A 207 35.95 31.54 -13.08
C ALA A 207 35.84 30.67 -11.79
N ALA A 208 36.80 29.79 -11.52
CA ALA A 208 36.84 29.02 -10.28
C ALA A 208 37.01 29.92 -9.04
N LEU A 209 37.90 30.91 -9.11
CA LEU A 209 38.06 31.91 -8.05
C LEU A 209 36.78 32.72 -7.85
N ALA A 210 36.10 33.12 -8.93
CA ALA A 210 34.83 33.84 -8.83
C ALA A 210 33.77 33.03 -8.09
N LEU A 211 33.66 31.73 -8.39
CA LEU A 211 32.74 30.83 -7.68
C LEU A 211 33.12 30.67 -6.21
N LEU A 212 34.40 30.54 -5.90
CA LEU A 212 34.89 30.45 -4.53
C LEU A 212 34.50 31.69 -3.70
N PHE A 213 34.74 32.89 -4.25
CA PHE A 213 34.38 34.15 -3.59
C PHE A 213 32.85 34.37 -3.53
N ALA A 214 32.09 33.90 -4.51
CA ALA A 214 30.63 33.94 -4.46
C ALA A 214 30.09 33.08 -3.32
N ILE A 215 30.63 31.87 -3.11
CA ILE A 215 30.29 31.02 -1.97
C ILE A 215 30.67 31.69 -0.65
N HIS A 216 31.87 32.28 -0.59
CA HIS A 216 32.34 33.03 0.58
C HIS A 216 31.40 34.18 0.97
N SER A 217 30.86 34.90 -0.02
CA SER A 217 29.92 36.01 0.23
C SER A 217 28.67 35.58 1.00
N ARG A 218 28.24 34.32 0.84
CA ARG A 218 27.09 33.74 1.53
C ARG A 218 27.47 33.17 2.89
N ASN A 219 28.64 32.58 3.01
CA ASN A 219 29.13 31.98 4.25
C ASN A 219 30.59 32.38 4.49
N PRO A 220 30.83 33.49 5.23
CA PRO A 220 32.17 34.03 5.37
C PRO A 220 33.05 33.11 6.23
N SER A 221 34.13 32.62 5.63
CA SER A 221 35.20 31.90 6.29
C SER A 221 36.19 32.87 6.95
N PRO A 222 36.73 32.54 8.13
CA PRO A 222 37.68 33.41 8.83
C PRO A 222 39.01 33.60 8.06
N PHE A 223 39.43 32.59 7.30
CA PHE A 223 40.64 32.66 6.46
C PHE A 223 40.54 31.79 5.21
N PHE A 224 41.36 32.11 4.20
CA PHE A 224 41.60 31.30 3.01
C PHE A 224 43.08 30.99 2.83
N VAL A 225 43.35 29.82 2.27
CA VAL A 225 44.68 29.43 1.79
C VAL A 225 44.56 29.13 0.30
N LEU A 226 45.33 29.84 -0.51
CA LEU A 226 45.37 29.70 -1.96
C LEU A 226 46.79 29.27 -2.36
N ASP A 227 46.91 28.08 -2.92
CA ASP A 227 48.20 27.48 -3.29
C ASP A 227 48.36 27.48 -4.82
N GLU A 228 49.43 28.10 -5.31
CA GLU A 228 49.83 28.17 -6.73
C GLU A 228 48.70 28.55 -7.72
N ILE A 229 47.76 29.38 -7.28
CA ILE A 229 46.63 29.82 -8.12
C ILE A 229 47.05 30.68 -9.33
N ASP A 230 48.30 31.10 -9.38
CA ASP A 230 48.95 31.91 -10.40
C ASP A 230 49.59 31.09 -11.53
N ALA A 231 49.67 29.76 -11.40
CA ALA A 231 50.34 28.89 -12.38
C ALA A 231 49.73 28.98 -13.79
N ALA A 232 48.41 29.12 -13.89
CA ALA A 232 47.68 29.20 -15.14
C ALA A 232 47.31 30.63 -15.57
N LEU A 233 47.73 31.65 -14.80
CA LEU A 233 47.41 33.05 -15.04
C LEU A 233 48.58 33.79 -15.69
N ASP A 234 48.27 34.74 -16.56
CA ASP A 234 49.24 35.70 -17.09
C ASP A 234 49.43 36.89 -16.13
N ASN A 235 50.52 37.65 -16.29
CA ASN A 235 50.86 38.75 -15.38
C ASN A 235 49.74 39.81 -15.30
N THR A 236 48.98 39.99 -16.39
CA THR A 236 47.82 40.89 -16.44
C THR A 236 46.70 40.41 -15.52
N ASN A 237 46.28 39.14 -15.62
CA ASN A 237 45.21 38.62 -14.76
C ASN A 237 45.68 38.40 -13.32
N ILE A 238 46.95 38.03 -13.08
CA ILE A 238 47.55 37.99 -11.73
C ILE A 238 47.37 39.34 -11.03
N SER A 239 47.70 40.44 -11.70
CA SER A 239 47.56 41.79 -11.15
C SER A 239 46.11 42.15 -10.79
N LYS A 240 45.13 41.66 -11.57
CA LYS A 240 43.70 41.90 -11.30
C LYS A 240 43.22 41.09 -10.11
N VAL A 241 43.55 39.79 -10.08
CA VAL A 241 43.19 38.86 -9.01
C VAL A 241 43.81 39.31 -7.68
N ALA A 242 45.10 39.65 -7.67
CA ALA A 242 45.78 40.12 -6.46
C ALA A 242 45.19 41.45 -5.95
N ALA A 243 44.77 42.36 -6.83
CA ALA A 243 44.08 43.58 -6.42
C ALA A 243 42.70 43.29 -5.81
N PHE A 244 41.92 42.40 -6.43
CA PHE A 244 40.63 41.98 -5.89
C PHE A 244 40.78 41.32 -4.51
N ILE A 245 41.74 40.41 -4.36
CA ILE A 245 42.01 39.73 -3.08
C ILE A 245 42.33 40.75 -1.98
N ARG A 246 43.15 41.76 -2.30
CA ARG A 246 43.47 42.84 -1.37
C ARG A 246 42.24 43.66 -0.97
N GLU A 247 41.41 44.05 -1.93
CA GLU A 247 40.16 44.77 -1.65
C GLU A 247 39.22 43.95 -0.74
N GLN A 248 39.17 42.62 -0.95
CA GLN A 248 38.40 41.74 -0.07
C GLN A 248 39.03 41.55 1.31
N SER A 249 40.37 41.49 1.42
CA SER A 249 41.04 41.30 2.70
C SER A 249 40.89 42.50 3.63
N GLU A 250 40.80 43.72 3.08
CA GLU A 250 40.55 44.95 3.84
C GLU A 250 39.17 44.97 4.51
N SER A 251 38.21 44.16 4.03
CA SER A 251 36.84 44.19 4.53
C SER A 251 36.60 43.31 5.76
N ASN A 252 37.00 42.02 5.74
CA ASN A 252 36.90 41.10 6.90
C ASN A 252 37.48 39.69 6.63
N MET A 253 38.50 39.54 5.77
CA MET A 253 38.98 38.22 5.35
C MET A 253 40.50 38.11 5.41
N GLN A 254 41.01 37.08 6.09
CA GLN A 254 42.44 36.75 6.00
C GLN A 254 42.71 35.85 4.79
N VAL A 255 43.65 36.21 3.94
CA VAL A 255 44.05 35.40 2.78
C VAL A 255 45.54 35.11 2.84
N ILE A 256 45.88 33.83 2.84
CA ILE A 256 47.25 33.32 2.75
C ILE A 256 47.42 32.81 1.33
N VAL A 257 48.37 33.37 0.59
CA VAL A 257 48.67 32.92 -0.77
C VAL A 257 50.10 32.41 -0.85
N ILE A 258 50.24 31.23 -1.45
CA ILE A 258 51.52 30.62 -1.81
C ILE A 258 51.68 30.82 -3.32
N SER A 259 52.72 31.56 -3.71
CA SER A 259 52.95 31.97 -5.09
C SER A 259 54.44 32.20 -5.32
N LEU A 260 54.90 31.95 -6.55
CA LEU A 260 56.26 32.22 -7.01
C LEU A 260 56.34 33.48 -7.89
N LYS A 261 55.20 34.12 -8.19
CA LYS A 261 55.12 35.27 -9.11
C LYS A 261 55.27 36.58 -8.36
N GLU A 262 56.26 37.38 -8.78
CA GLU A 262 56.58 38.67 -8.20
C GLU A 262 55.38 39.64 -8.22
N GLU A 263 54.60 39.65 -9.31
CA GLU A 263 53.43 40.52 -9.43
C GLU A 263 52.33 40.22 -8.40
N PHE A 264 52.30 39.01 -7.85
CA PHE A 264 51.33 38.60 -6.84
C PHE A 264 51.81 39.02 -5.45
N TYR A 265 52.98 38.54 -5.02
CA TYR A 265 53.45 38.75 -3.64
C TYR A 265 53.89 40.20 -3.38
N ASN A 266 54.23 40.99 -4.41
CA ASN A 266 54.52 42.43 -4.24
C ASN A 266 53.31 43.25 -3.75
N ARG A 267 52.09 42.67 -3.79
CA ARG A 267 50.87 43.31 -3.29
C ARG A 267 50.46 42.83 -1.89
N SER A 268 51.27 41.99 -1.26
CA SER A 268 51.01 41.45 0.08
C SER A 268 51.36 42.45 1.18
N GLU A 269 50.74 42.29 2.35
CA GLU A 269 51.06 43.05 3.56
C GLU A 269 52.22 42.43 4.35
N ALA A 270 52.38 41.11 4.25
CA ALA A 270 53.43 40.34 4.92
C ALA A 270 53.92 39.22 4.00
N LEU A 271 55.24 38.98 4.04
CA LEU A 271 55.92 37.96 3.24
C LEU A 271 56.55 36.93 4.19
N VAL A 272 56.35 35.65 3.87
CA VAL A 272 56.95 34.52 4.60
C VAL A 272 57.87 33.78 3.65
N GLY A 273 59.19 33.89 3.86
CA GLY A 273 60.20 33.18 3.09
C GLY A 273 60.50 31.81 3.69
N ILE A 274 60.55 30.78 2.85
CA ILE A 274 60.92 29.41 3.24
C ILE A 274 62.27 29.10 2.57
N TYR A 275 63.25 28.66 3.36
CA TYR A 275 64.52 28.14 2.87
C TYR A 275 64.78 26.77 3.51
N PRO A 276 65.38 25.80 2.78
CA PRO A 276 65.82 24.56 3.39
C PRO A 276 67.00 24.84 4.34
N GLU A 277 66.98 24.22 5.52
CA GLU A 277 68.12 24.23 6.45
C GLU A 277 69.39 23.62 5.83
#